data_AF-A0A9E0X497-F1
#
_entry.id   AF-A0A9E0X497-F1
#
_cell.length_a   1.000
_cell.length_b   1.000
_cell.length_c   1.000
_cell.angle_alpha   90.00
_cell.angle_beta   90.00
_cell.angle_gamma   90.00
#
_symmetry.space_group_name_H-M   'P 1'
#
loop_
_entity.id
_entity.type
_entity.pdbx_description
1 polymer ?
#
loop_
_entity_poly.entity_id
_entity_poly.type
_entity_poly.pdbx_seq_one_letter_code
_entity_poly.pdbx_strand_id
1 'polypeptide(L)'
;MSETTFTFRVDEALKDKFSDAAKARDRTAAQLLRDFMRSVVSQQQDAAQYDAWFRREVEAALAEANDPATQWVSNDQMKQESATWRRRVRAGVEAKG
;
A
#
# COMPACT_ATOMS: atom_id res chain seq x y z
N MET A 1 -18.84 20.58 -0.49
CA MET A 1 -17.42 20.49 -0.89
C MET A 1 -16.98 21.89 -1.25
N SER A 2 -15.98 22.45 -0.56
CA SER A 2 -15.38 23.73 -0.92
C SER A 2 -14.45 23.51 -2.12
N GLU A 3 -14.75 24.15 -3.25
CA GLU A 3 -13.82 24.20 -4.37
C GLU A 3 -12.79 25.30 -4.12
N THR A 4 -11.54 25.06 -4.52
CA THR A 4 -10.44 26.03 -4.41
C THR A 4 -9.64 25.99 -5.70
N THR A 5 -9.27 27.16 -6.21
CA THR A 5 -8.54 27.30 -7.47
C THR A 5 -7.04 27.24 -7.22
N PHE A 6 -6.34 26.43 -8.02
CA PHE A 6 -4.88 26.34 -8.02
C PHE A 6 -4.35 26.90 -9.36
N THR A 7 -3.57 27.98 -9.30
CA THR A 7 -2.98 28.62 -10.49
C THR A 7 -1.48 28.42 -10.47
N PHE A 8 -0.92 27.88 -11.55
CA PHE A 8 0.51 27.67 -11.70
C PHE A 8 0.95 27.96 -13.13
N ARG A 9 2.23 28.28 -13.32
CA ARG A 9 2.81 28.51 -14.64
C ARG A 9 3.37 27.19 -15.16
N VAL A 10 3.14 26.94 -16.44
CA VAL A 10 3.70 25.83 -17.21
C VAL A 10 4.20 26.35 -18.54
N ASP A 11 5.13 25.63 -19.12
CA ASP A 11 5.50 25.79 -20.52
C ASP A 11 4.28 25.54 -21.44
N GLU A 12 4.16 26.33 -22.50
CA GLU A 12 3.03 26.25 -23.42
C GLU A 12 3.00 24.93 -24.18
N ALA A 13 4.16 24.45 -24.65
CA ALA A 13 4.24 23.16 -25.33
C ALA A 13 3.91 21.99 -24.39
N LEU A 14 4.25 22.11 -23.10
CA LEU A 14 3.85 21.13 -22.09
C LEU A 14 2.35 21.13 -21.85
N LYS A 15 1.71 22.31 -21.76
CA LYS A 15 0.25 22.44 -21.62
C LYS A 15 -0.48 21.74 -22.76
N ASP A 16 -0.03 21.93 -23.99
CA ASP A 16 -0.69 21.39 -25.17
C ASP A 16 -0.53 19.86 -25.24
N LYS A 17 0.69 19.35 -25.05
CA LYS A 17 0.95 17.90 -24.99
C LYS A 17 0.14 17.21 -23.89
N PHE A 18 0.07 17.83 -22.71
CA PHE A 18 -0.70 17.26 -21.59
C PHE A 18 -2.20 17.26 -21.88
N SER A 19 -2.71 18.32 -22.51
CA SER A 19 -4.11 18.41 -22.93
C SER A 19 -4.46 17.33 -23.96
N ASP A 20 -3.60 17.09 -24.93
CA ASP A 20 -3.81 16.04 -25.94
C ASP A 20 -3.73 14.64 -25.34
N ALA A 21 -2.80 14.39 -24.42
CA ALA A 21 -2.72 13.14 -23.67
C ALA A 21 -3.96 12.88 -22.80
N ALA A 22 -4.58 13.93 -22.27
CA ALA A 22 -5.83 13.82 -21.53
C ALA A 22 -7.01 13.49 -22.46
N LYS A 23 -7.13 14.17 -23.60
CA LYS A 23 -8.16 13.89 -24.61
C LYS A 23 -8.09 12.46 -25.13
N ALA A 24 -6.88 11.94 -25.37
CA ALA A 24 -6.67 10.55 -25.79
C ALA A 24 -7.16 9.51 -24.76
N ARG A 25 -7.45 9.94 -23.52
CA ARG A 25 -8.01 9.13 -22.43
C ARG A 25 -9.45 9.53 -22.08
N ASP A 26 -10.11 10.33 -22.93
CA ASP A 26 -11.45 10.89 -22.71
C ASP A 26 -11.56 11.67 -21.38
N ARG A 27 -10.49 12.37 -21.00
CA ARG A 27 -10.39 13.13 -19.75
C ARG A 27 -9.94 14.57 -20.00
N THR A 28 -10.20 15.45 -19.04
CA THR A 28 -9.64 16.80 -19.02
C THR A 28 -8.29 16.83 -18.29
N ALA A 29 -7.46 17.81 -18.63
CA ALA A 29 -6.20 18.07 -17.91
C ALA A 29 -6.43 18.24 -16.40
N ALA A 30 -7.52 18.92 -16.01
CA ALA A 30 -7.89 19.12 -14.60
C ALA A 30 -8.28 17.80 -13.89
N GLN A 31 -8.89 16.84 -14.58
CA GLN A 31 -9.15 15.51 -14.01
C GLN A 31 -7.85 14.76 -13.74
N LEU A 32 -6.92 14.74 -14.71
CA LEU A 32 -5.62 14.08 -14.52
C LEU A 32 -4.80 14.73 -13.39
N LEU A 33 -4.82 16.06 -13.29
CA LEU A 33 -4.15 16.77 -12.19
C LEU A 33 -4.76 16.41 -10.84
N ARG A 34 -6.09 16.36 -10.72
CA ARG A 34 -6.75 15.94 -9.47
C ARG A 34 -6.43 14.50 -9.09
N ASP A 35 -6.37 13.60 -10.08
CA ASP A 35 -6.01 12.20 -9.85
C ASP A 35 -4.56 12.08 -9.38
N PHE A 36 -3.64 12.81 -10.02
CA PHE A 36 -2.24 12.87 -9.61
C PHE A 36 -2.07 13.46 -8.20
N MET A 37 -2.76 14.55 -7.89
CA MET A 37 -2.73 15.14 -6.53
C MET A 37 -3.21 14.13 -5.49
N ARG A 38 -4.30 13.40 -5.76
CA ARG A 38 -4.79 12.34 -4.87
C ARG A 38 -3.79 11.20 -4.73
N SER A 39 -3.14 10.77 -5.81
CA SER A 39 -2.15 9.70 -5.72
C SER A 39 -0.93 10.10 -4.90
N VAL A 40 -0.44 11.34 -5.03
CA VAL A 40 0.69 11.84 -4.25
C VAL A 40 0.33 11.91 -2.76
N VAL A 41 -0.85 12.42 -2.42
CA VAL A 41 -1.32 12.48 -1.02
C VAL A 41 -1.48 11.08 -0.45
N SER A 42 -2.12 10.16 -1.18
CA SER A 42 -2.27 8.76 -0.76
C SER A 42 -0.90 8.13 -0.54
N GLN A 43 0.02 8.23 -1.50
CA GLN A 43 1.34 7.63 -1.38
C GLN A 43 2.12 8.14 -0.16
N GLN A 44 2.06 9.45 0.15
CA GLN A 44 2.69 9.99 1.35
C GLN A 44 2.02 9.53 2.64
N GLN A 45 0.69 9.48 2.66
CA GLN A 45 -0.07 8.97 3.80
C GLN A 45 0.17 7.48 4.02
N ASP A 46 0.19 6.69 2.96
CA ASP A 46 0.41 5.24 3.00
C ASP A 46 1.83 4.94 3.46
N ALA A 47 2.84 5.65 2.97
CA ALA A 47 4.22 5.50 3.43
C ALA A 47 4.37 5.90 4.91
N ALA A 48 3.79 7.03 5.32
CA ALA A 48 3.87 7.49 6.71
C ALA A 48 3.10 6.55 7.67
N GLN A 49 1.92 6.08 7.27
CA GLN A 49 1.13 5.12 8.05
C GLN A 49 1.80 3.75 8.11
N TYR A 50 2.35 3.28 6.98
CA TYR A 50 3.10 2.04 6.94
C TYR A 50 4.32 2.10 7.85
N ASP A 51 5.11 3.17 7.80
CA ASP A 51 6.28 3.34 8.66
C ASP A 51 5.91 3.43 10.15
N ALA A 52 4.79 4.08 10.48
CA ALA A 52 4.31 4.17 11.85
C ALA A 52 3.81 2.81 12.37
N TRP A 53 3.05 2.09 11.54
CA TRP A 53 2.60 0.73 11.84
C TRP A 53 3.79 -0.23 11.99
N PHE A 54 4.73 -0.21 11.05
CA PHE A 54 5.90 -1.08 11.03
C PHE A 54 6.76 -0.88 12.28
N ARG A 55 7.01 0.38 12.68
CA ARG A 55 7.74 0.67 13.93
C ARG A 55 7.04 0.11 15.16
N ARG A 56 5.71 0.21 15.25
CA ARG A 56 4.94 -0.37 16.37
C ARG A 56 5.02 -1.89 16.41
N GLU A 57 4.93 -2.56 15.27
CA GLU A 57 5.07 -4.02 15.18
C GLU A 57 6.48 -4.47 15.58
N VAL A 58 7.52 -3.76 15.14
CA VAL A 58 8.90 -4.05 15.51
C VAL A 58 9.12 -3.84 17.01
N GLU A 59 8.62 -2.75 17.59
CA GLU A 59 8.71 -2.50 19.03
C GLU A 59 8.00 -3.59 19.84
N ALA A 60 6.81 -4.03 19.41
CA ALA A 60 6.08 -5.11 20.05
C ALA A 60 6.85 -6.44 19.97
N ALA A 61 7.37 -6.77 18.79
CA ALA A 61 8.17 -7.99 18.60
C ALA A 61 9.46 -7.98 19.42
N LEU A 62 10.14 -6.83 19.56
CA LEU A 62 11.31 -6.69 20.42
C LEU A 62 10.94 -6.81 21.91
N ALA A 63 9.81 -6.25 22.33
CA ALA A 63 9.34 -6.38 23.70
C ALA A 63 9.04 -7.85 24.05
N GLU A 64 8.34 -8.56 23.16
CA GLU A 64 8.08 -10.00 23.29
C GLU A 64 9.39 -10.80 23.28
N ALA A 65 10.31 -10.53 22.36
CA ALA A 65 11.58 -11.24 22.30
C ALA A 65 12.45 -11.07 23.56
N ASN A 66 12.32 -9.93 24.25
CA ASN A 66 13.05 -9.66 25.48
C ASN A 66 12.33 -10.16 26.74
N ASP A 67 11.07 -10.58 26.65
CA ASP A 67 10.34 -11.17 27.78
C ASP A 67 10.87 -12.60 28.06
N PRO A 68 11.40 -12.87 29.27
CA PRO A 68 11.86 -14.22 29.64
C PRO A 68 10.76 -15.29 29.62
N ALA A 69 9.48 -14.89 29.68
CA ALA A 69 8.34 -15.79 29.60
C ALA A 69 7.97 -16.19 28.17
N THR A 70 8.60 -15.59 27.16
CA THR A 70 8.30 -15.86 25.75
C THR A 70 8.64 -17.28 25.37
N GLN A 71 7.65 -17.97 24.80
CA GLN A 71 7.80 -19.34 24.32
C GLN A 71 8.37 -19.35 22.91
N TRP A 72 9.63 -19.72 22.81
CA TRP A 72 10.32 -19.90 21.53
C TRP A 72 10.01 -21.26 20.93
N VAL A 73 9.61 -21.28 19.66
CA VAL A 73 9.51 -22.53 18.88
C VAL A 73 10.73 -22.68 17.99
N SER A 74 11.18 -23.92 17.78
CA SER A 74 12.26 -24.18 16.83
C SER A 74 11.80 -23.92 15.39
N ASN A 75 12.74 -23.52 14.53
CA ASN A 75 12.47 -23.34 13.11
C ASN A 75 11.88 -24.61 12.46
N ASP A 76 12.37 -25.79 12.85
CA ASP A 76 11.89 -27.05 12.30
C ASP A 76 10.45 -27.36 12.73
N GLN A 77 10.09 -27.09 13.99
CA GLN A 77 8.71 -27.19 14.46
C GLN A 77 7.79 -26.24 13.68
N MET A 78 8.18 -24.97 13.54
CA MET A 78 7.39 -23.98 12.79
C MET A 78 7.18 -24.37 11.32
N LYS A 79 8.21 -24.95 10.68
CA LYS A 79 8.10 -25.48 9.30
C LYS A 79 7.10 -26.64 9.19
N GLN A 80 7.11 -27.55 10.17
CA GLN A 80 6.20 -28.69 10.20
C GLN A 80 4.74 -28.24 10.39
N GLU A 81 4.50 -27.33 11.32
CA GLU A 81 3.18 -26.73 11.56
C GLU A 81 2.68 -25.99 10.31
N SER A 82 3.52 -25.15 9.71
CA SER A 82 3.20 -24.45 8.47
C SER A 82 2.91 -25.40 7.31
N ALA A 83 3.63 -26.53 7.19
CA ALA A 83 3.36 -27.53 6.16
C ALA A 83 1.99 -28.19 6.35
N THR A 84 1.61 -28.46 7.60
CA THR A 84 0.30 -29.00 7.94
C THR A 84 -0.82 -28.01 7.64
N TRP A 85 -0.64 -26.75 8.03
CA TRP A 85 -1.57 -25.67 7.73
C TRP A 85 -1.79 -25.51 6.22
N ARG A 86 -0.70 -25.49 5.42
CA ARG A 86 -0.79 -25.37 3.94
C ARG A 86 -1.56 -26.53 3.30
N ARG A 87 -1.35 -27.77 3.78
CA ARG A 87 -2.11 -28.95 3.30
C ARG A 87 -3.60 -28.79 3.56
N ARG A 88 -3.97 -28.36 4.77
CA ARG A 88 -5.37 -28.14 5.15
C ARG A 88 -6.03 -27.05 4.31
N VAL A 89 -5.36 -25.91 4.13
CA VAL A 89 -5.88 -24.81 3.31
C VAL A 89 -6.08 -25.26 1.86
N ARG A 90 -5.11 -25.98 1.30
CA ARG A 90 -5.20 -26.50 -0.07
C ARG A 90 -6.38 -27.46 -0.25
N ALA A 91 -6.52 -28.45 0.63
CA ALA A 91 -7.63 -29.39 0.59
C ALA A 91 -9.00 -28.68 0.72
N GLY A 92 -9.08 -27.60 1.51
CA GLY A 92 -10.29 -26.79 1.64
C GLY A 92 -10.62 -25.94 0.41
N VAL A 93 -9.63 -25.57 -0.40
CA VAL A 93 -9.84 -24.90 -1.70
C VAL A 93 -10.29 -25.91 -2.75
N GLU A 94 -9.65 -27.09 -2.79
CA GLU A 94 -9.98 -28.18 -3.72
C GLU A 94 -11.38 -28.76 -3.47
N ALA A 95 -11.84 -28.84 -2.22
CA ALA A 95 -13.18 -29.31 -1.88
C ALA A 95 -14.31 -28.30 -2.18
N LYS A 96 -13.96 -27.07 -2.55
CA LYS A 96 -14.91 -25.98 -2.85
C LYS A 96 -15.01 -25.64 -4.34
N GLY A 97 -14.13 -26.18 -5.17
CA GLY A 97 -14.17 -26.06 -6.64
C GLY A 97 -14.86 -27.25 -7.28
#